data_AF-A0A948HRH1-F1
#
_entry.id   AF-A0A948HRH1-F1
#
_cell.length_a   1.000
_cell.length_b   1.000
_cell.length_c   1.000
_cell.angle_alpha   90.00
_cell.angle_beta   90.00
_cell.angle_gamma   90.00
#
_symmetry.space_group_name_H-M   'P 1'
#
loop_
_entity.id
_entity.type
_entity.pdbx_description
1 polymer ?
#
loop_
_entity_poly.entity_id
_entity_poly.type
_entity_poly.pdbx_seq_one_letter_code
_entity_poly.pdbx_strand_id
1 'polypeptide(L)' 'QPDEPCTVTVRDDGTLEVRFARPQRAVTPGQSLVLYDDEVCLGGAVIAATDAPLEQRLRATPSPFEVSAA' A
#
# COMPACT_ATOMS: atom_id res chain seq x y z
N GLN A 1 8.59 0.28 -11.51
CA GLN A 1 9.25 -0.91 -10.93
C GLN A 1 8.92 -2.09 -11.82
N PRO A 2 9.76 -3.14 -11.88
CA PRO A 2 9.35 -4.41 -12.49
C PRO A 2 8.24 -5.07 -11.66
N ASP A 3 7.52 -6.00 -12.27
CA ASP A 3 6.50 -6.79 -11.58
C ASP A 3 7.16 -7.68 -10.52
N GLU A 4 6.52 -7.77 -9.36
CA GLU A 4 7.02 -8.52 -8.22
C GLU A 4 5.97 -9.53 -7.78
N PRO A 5 6.34 -10.81 -7.60
CA PRO A 5 5.40 -11.82 -7.17
C PRO A 5 4.81 -11.45 -5.82
N CYS A 6 3.48 -11.54 -5.73
CA CYS A 6 2.74 -11.24 -4.53
C CYS A 6 1.58 -12.19 -4.33
N THR A 7 1.04 -12.22 -3.11
CA THR A 7 -0.21 -12.88 -2.77
C THR A 7 -1.22 -11.82 -2.38
N VAL A 8 -2.44 -11.95 -2.87
CA VAL A 8 -3.54 -11.03 -2.62
C VAL A 8 -4.62 -11.74 -1.82
N THR A 9 -5.06 -11.13 -0.72
CA THR A 9 -6.25 -11.55 0.03
C THR A 9 -7.28 -10.45 -0.04
N VAL A 10 -8.45 -10.78 -0.59
CA VAL A 10 -9.61 -9.87 -0.61
C VAL A 10 -10.33 -9.99 0.72
N ARG A 11 -10.60 -8.87 1.37
CA ARG A 11 -11.37 -8.81 2.62
C ARG A 11 -12.84 -8.47 2.35
N ASP A 12 -13.70 -8.79 3.31
CA ASP A 12 -15.14 -8.57 3.21
C ASP A 12 -15.54 -7.09 3.09
N ASP A 13 -14.68 -6.18 3.55
CA ASP A 13 -14.86 -4.72 3.44
C ASP A 13 -14.46 -4.15 2.07
N GLY A 14 -14.10 -5.01 1.12
CA GLY A 14 -13.64 -4.62 -0.22
C GLY A 14 -12.20 -4.15 -0.26
N THR A 15 -11.45 -4.22 0.84
CA THR A 15 -10.00 -3.93 0.84
C THR A 15 -9.19 -5.13 0.41
N LEU A 16 -7.95 -4.86 -0.03
CA LEU A 16 -6.98 -5.87 -0.42
C LEU A 16 -5.82 -5.87 0.58
N GLU A 17 -5.45 -7.04 1.08
CA GLU A 17 -4.13 -7.26 1.68
C GLU A 17 -3.20 -7.84 0.61
N VAL A 18 -2.12 -7.13 0.29
CA VAL A 18 -1.13 -7.56 -0.69
C VAL A 18 0.20 -7.80 0.01
N ARG A 19 0.72 -9.02 -0.11
CA ARG A 19 2.02 -9.42 0.43
C ARG A 19 2.98 -9.76 -0.70
N PHE A 20 4.02 -8.96 -0.86
CA PHE A 20 5.08 -9.25 -1.82
C PHE A 20 6.00 -10.34 -1.28
N ALA A 21 6.49 -11.22 -2.16
CA ALA A 21 7.45 -12.26 -1.79
C ALA A 21 8.79 -11.68 -1.30
N ARG A 22 9.12 -10.45 -1.74
CA ARG A 22 10.31 -9.70 -1.32
C ARG A 22 9.91 -8.30 -0.86
N PRO A 23 10.61 -7.73 0.14
CA PRO A 23 10.35 -6.36 0.60
C PRO A 23 10.45 -5.34 -0.54
N GLN A 24 9.48 -4.44 -0.61
CA GLN A 24 9.43 -3.38 -1.62
C GLN A 24 9.93 -2.06 -1.04
N ARG A 25 10.62 -1.29 -1.87
CA ARG A 25 11.16 0.02 -1.47
C ARG A 25 10.19 1.12 -1.85
N ALA A 26 10.08 2.13 -0.99
CA ALA A 26 9.36 3.38 -1.27
C ALA A 26 7.88 3.21 -1.69
N VAL A 27 7.22 2.12 -1.26
CA VAL A 27 5.76 1.98 -1.37
C VAL A 27 5.13 3.08 -0.53
N THR A 28 4.25 3.89 -1.14
CA THR A 28 3.77 5.14 -0.54
C THR A 28 2.25 5.17 -0.56
N PRO A 29 1.58 5.39 0.59
CA PRO A 29 0.13 5.58 0.62
C PRO A 29 -0.34 6.69 -0.32
N GLY A 30 -1.51 6.48 -0.95
CA GLY A 30 -2.07 7.36 -1.97
C GLY A 30 -1.54 7.09 -3.39
N GLN A 31 -0.49 6.28 -3.56
CA GLN A 31 -0.10 5.78 -4.89
C GLN A 31 -0.96 4.58 -5.30
N SER A 32 -0.98 4.29 -6.60
CA SER A 32 -1.70 3.14 -7.16
C SER A 32 -0.84 1.88 -7.15
N LEU A 33 -1.46 0.75 -6.80
CA LEU A 33 -0.97 -0.60 -7.03
C LEU A 33 -1.76 -1.20 -8.20
N VAL A 34 -1.08 -1.81 -9.16
CA VAL A 34 -1.70 -2.52 -10.30
C VAL A 34 -1.37 -4.01 -10.16
N LEU A 35 -2.38 -4.86 -10.36
CA LEU A 35 -2.26 -6.31 -10.24
C LEU A 35 -2.37 -6.95 -11.62
N TYR A 36 -1.45 -7.88 -11.88
CA TYR A 36 -1.40 -8.67 -13.10
C TYR A 36 -1.39 -10.16 -12.76
N ASP A 37 -2.04 -10.95 -13.60
CA ASP A 37 -1.92 -12.41 -13.67
C ASP A 37 -1.29 -12.74 -15.03
N ASP A 38 0.02 -13.00 -15.02
CA ASP A 38 0.86 -12.99 -16.21
C ASP A 38 0.65 -11.71 -17.05
N GLU A 39 0.12 -11.84 -18.27
CA GLU A 39 -0.12 -10.71 -19.19
C GLU A 39 -1.51 -10.05 -18.99
N VAL A 40 -2.32 -10.58 -18.07
CA VAL A 40 -3.70 -10.10 -17.85
C VAL A 40 -3.73 -9.05 -16.75
N CYS A 41 -4.15 -7.82 -17.09
CA CYS A 41 -4.42 -6.77 -16.11
C CYS A 41 -5.70 -7.11 -15.33
N LEU A 42 -5.56 -7.39 -14.03
CA LEU A 42 -6.69 -7.65 -13.13
C LEU A 42 -7.33 -6.35 -12.61
N GLY A 43 -6.59 -5.24 -12.67
CA GLY A 43 -7.03 -3.92 -12.21
C GLY A 43 -6.04 -3.28 -11.26
N GLY A 44 -6.51 -2.31 -10.47
CA GLY A 44 -5.66 -1.61 -9.52
C GLY A 44 -6.43 -1.12 -8.30
N ALA A 45 -5.66 -0.76 -7.28
CA ALA A 45 -6.15 -0.22 -6.01
C ALA A 45 -5.26 0.94 -5.54
N VAL A 46 -5.81 1.82 -4.72
CA VAL A 46 -5.03 2.86 -4.04
C VAL A 46 -4.42 2.26 -2.77
N ILE A 47 -3.12 2.46 -2.58
CA ILE A 47 -2.41 2.00 -1.39
C ILE A 47 -2.86 2.84 -0.20
N ALA A 48 -3.60 2.24 0.74
CA ALA A 48 -4.08 2.95 1.93
C ALA A 48 -3.04 3.01 3.06
N ALA A 49 -2.25 1.94 3.21
CA ALA A 49 -1.21 1.82 4.21
C ALA A 49 -0.17 0.79 3.78
N THR A 50 1.03 0.90 4.33
CA THR A 50 2.07 -0.12 4.21
C THR A 50 2.66 -0.45 5.58
N ASP A 51 3.32 -1.60 5.68
CA ASP A 51 4.10 -2.01 6.84
C ASP A 51 5.54 -1.46 6.80
N ALA A 52 5.85 -0.54 5.88
CA ALA A 52 7.18 0.03 5.76
C ALA A 52 7.60 0.71 7.07
N PRO A 53 8.81 0.43 7.61
CA PRO A 53 9.21 0.94 8.92
C PRO A 53 9.17 2.46 9.05
N LEU A 54 9.50 3.19 7.99
CA LEU A 54 9.44 4.65 7.99
C LEU A 54 7.99 5.16 8.11
N GLU A 55 7.06 4.54 7.40
CA GLU A 55 5.64 4.92 7.46
C GLU A 55 5.07 4.69 8.86
N GLN A 56 5.38 3.54 9.48
CA GLN A 56 4.96 3.24 10.85
C GLN A 56 5.50 4.29 11.84
N ARG A 57 6.76 4.71 11.68
CA ARG A 57 7.37 5.78 12.49
C ARG A 57 6.71 7.14 12.28
N LEU A 58 6.36 7.48 11.04
CA LEU A 58 5.67 8.72 10.71
C LEU A 58 4.24 8.75 11.29
N ARG A 59 3.52 7.62 11.25
CA ARG A 59 2.18 7.50 11.87
C ARG A 59 2.22 7.55 13.40
N ALA A 60 3.26 6.99 14.02
CA ALA A 60 3.42 6.94 15.48
C ALA A 60 3.93 8.26 16.10
N THR A 61 4.45 9.17 15.28
CA THR A 61 4.88 10.49 15.74
C THR A 61 3.67 11.44 15.66
N PRO A 62 3.14 11.97 16.77
CA PRO A 62 2.11 12.99 16.69
C PRO A 62 2.66 14.20 15.94
N SER A 63 1.89 14.71 14.97
CA SER A 63 2.27 15.89 14.20
C SER A 63 2.51 17.06 15.17
N PRO A 64 3.68 17.74 15.14
CA PRO A 64 3.86 18.99 15.88
C PRO A 64 3.03 20.15 15.32
N PHE A 65 2.33 19.94 14.18
CA PHE A 65 1.47 20.91 13.54
C PHE A 65 0.09 20.27 13.30
N GLU A 66 -0.80 20.36 14.28
CA GLU A 66 -2.24 20.22 14.03
C GLU A 66 -2.73 21.51 13.34
N VAL A 67 -3.14 21.41 12.07
CA VAL A 67 -3.96 22.44 11.44
C VAL A 67 -5.41 22.05 11.67
N SER A 68 -6.06 22.71 12.62
CA SER A 68 -7.50 22.65 12.81
C SER A 68 -8.19 23.24 11.58
N ALA A 69 -8.89 22.40 10.80
CA ALA A 69 -9.88 22.90 9.85
C ALA A 69 -11.14 23.31 10.63
N ALA A 70 -11.47 24.60 10.57
CA ALA A 70 -12.72 25.16 11.07
C ALA A 70 -13.84 25.01 10.02
#